data_AF-A0A7X9E2A8-F1
#
_entry.id   AF-A0A7X9E2A8-F1
#
_cell.length_a   1.000
_cell.length_b   1.000
_cell.length_c   1.000
_cell.angle_alpha   90.00
_cell.angle_beta   90.00
_cell.angle_gamma   90.00
#
_symmetry.space_group_name_H-M   'P 1'
#
loop_
_entity.id
_entity.type
_entity.pdbx_description
1 polymer ?
#
loop_
_entity_poly.entity_id
_entity_poly.type
_entity_poly.pdbx_seq_one_letter_code
_entity_poly.pdbx_strand_id
1 'polypeptide(L)'
;MKKILAILLLIVLIKPSFAQEGEDVGWVARFGLAGGFNPSFVFPNLDPLNIEVRKMGLKELSSSGMFLWGGGGYAYIMLIDNLRLGGIGIGGSTNSKGLVN
;
A
#
# COMPACT_ATOMS: atom_id res chain seq x y z
N MET A 1 6.17 -22.07 29.24
CA MET A 1 5.10 -21.38 29.98
C MET A 1 5.24 -19.86 29.97
N LYS A 2 6.36 -19.26 30.41
CA LYS A 2 6.54 -17.78 30.43
C LYS A 2 6.37 -17.08 29.08
N LYS A 3 6.82 -17.70 27.98
CA LYS A 3 6.67 -17.16 26.61
C LYS A 3 5.20 -17.13 26.14
N ILE A 4 4.41 -18.14 26.51
CA ILE A 4 2.98 -18.22 26.19
C ILE A 4 2.20 -17.15 26.99
N LEU A 5 2.55 -16.97 28.26
CA LEU A 5 1.98 -15.91 29.09
C LEU A 5 2.27 -14.52 28.53
N ALA A 6 3.49 -14.28 28.03
CA ALA A 6 3.85 -13.01 27.39
C ALA A 6 3.05 -12.74 26.10
N ILE A 7 2.82 -13.77 25.27
CA ILE A 7 1.99 -13.64 24.06
C ILE A 7 0.53 -13.35 24.42
N LEU A 8 -0.01 -14.04 25.43
CA LEU A 8 -1.37 -13.77 25.94
C LEU A 8 -1.50 -12.36 26.50
N LEU A 9 -0.51 -11.88 27.25
CA LEU A 9 -0.49 -10.53 27.79
C LEU A 9 -0.42 -9.48 26.67
N LEU A 10 0.34 -9.76 25.61
CA LEU A 10 0.44 -8.90 24.43
C LEU A 10 -0.90 -8.78 23.70
N ILE A 11 -1.64 -9.89 23.56
CA ILE A 11 -2.96 -9.91 22.91
C ILE A 11 -3.99 -9.10 23.71
N VAL A 12 -3.96 -9.16 25.04
CA VAL A 12 -4.87 -8.39 25.92
C VAL A 12 -4.63 -6.87 25.84
N LEU A 13 -3.41 -6.44 25.48
CA LEU A 13 -3.07 -5.03 25.30
C LEU A 13 -3.53 -4.47 23.95
N ILE A 14 -3.97 -5.31 23.01
CA ILE A 14 -4.52 -4.88 21.72
C ILE A 14 -6.00 -4.53 21.91
N LYS A 15 -6.27 -3.37 22.53
CA LYS A 15 -7.63 -2.81 22.51
C LYS A 15 -7.87 -2.16 21.14
N PRO A 16 -8.90 -2.57 20.37
CA PRO A 16 -9.30 -1.81 19.19
C PRO A 16 -9.91 -0.48 19.66
N SER A 17 -9.20 0.63 19.46
CA SER A 17 -9.72 1.97 19.72
C SER A 17 -10.58 2.40 18.52
N PHE A 18 -11.89 2.16 18.60
CA PHE A 18 -12.88 2.73 17.69
C PHE A 18 -13.14 4.20 18.05
N ALA A 19 -12.17 5.07 17.80
CA ALA A 19 -12.22 6.49 18.19
C ALA A 19 -13.24 7.35 17.40
N GLN A 20 -14.05 6.75 16.52
CA GLN A 20 -14.89 7.46 15.55
C GLN A 20 -16.39 7.07 15.59
N GLU A 21 -16.84 6.28 16.57
CA GLU A 21 -18.22 5.76 16.64
C GLU A 21 -19.14 6.48 17.65
N GLY A 22 -18.86 7.73 18.02
CA GLY A 22 -19.71 8.49 18.96
C GLY A 22 -20.72 9.41 18.27
N GLU A 23 -21.99 9.40 18.71
CA GLU A 23 -22.97 10.47 18.39
C GLU A 23 -22.54 11.85 18.93
N ASP A 24 -21.59 11.88 19.87
CA ASP A 24 -21.19 13.08 20.64
C ASP A 24 -20.21 14.03 19.94
N VAL A 25 -19.76 13.72 18.72
CA VAL A 25 -18.74 14.52 18.01
C VAL A 25 -19.33 15.56 17.04
N GLY A 26 -20.57 16.02 17.28
CA GLY A 26 -21.15 17.24 16.68
C GLY A 26 -21.04 17.40 15.16
N TRP A 27 -21.12 18.64 14.66
CA TRP A 27 -20.96 18.94 13.23
C TRP A 27 -19.53 18.69 12.71
N VAL A 28 -18.54 18.64 13.61
CA VAL A 28 -17.13 18.46 13.27
C VAL A 28 -16.82 17.03 12.82
N ALA A 29 -17.50 16.01 13.37
CA ALA A 29 -17.36 14.62 12.93
C ALA A 29 -17.98 14.29 11.58
N ARG A 30 -18.70 15.24 10.98
CA ARG A 30 -19.18 15.07 9.61
C ARG A 30 -18.07 15.20 8.58
N PHE A 31 -16.88 15.65 8.98
CA PHE A 31 -15.72 15.77 8.10
C PHE A 31 -14.57 14.97 8.67
N GLY A 32 -13.92 14.18 7.83
CA GLY A 32 -12.71 13.50 8.23
C GLY A 32 -11.82 13.17 7.06
N LEU A 33 -10.58 12.88 7.39
CA LEU A 33 -9.57 12.43 6.46
C LEU A 33 -8.91 11.17 7.01
N ALA A 34 -8.62 10.24 6.12
CA ALA A 34 -7.80 9.07 6.40
C ALA A 34 -6.65 9.05 5.40
N GLY A 35 -5.47 8.70 5.89
CA GLY A 35 -4.28 8.47 5.09
C GLY A 35 -3.61 7.18 5.53
N GLY A 36 -3.06 6.44 4.59
CA GLY A 36 -2.41 5.17 4.82
C GLY A 36 -1.21 4.98 3.91
N PHE A 37 -0.19 4.31 4.45
CA PHE A 37 0.95 3.83 3.68
C PHE A 37 0.62 2.47 3.06
N ASN A 38 0.97 2.28 1.80
CA ASN A 38 0.70 1.06 1.04
C ASN A 38 1.98 0.48 0.44
N PRO A 39 2.65 -0.46 1.12
CA PRO A 39 3.72 -1.25 0.53
C PRO A 39 3.13 -2.37 -0.34
N SER A 40 3.63 -2.53 -1.56
CA SER A 40 3.14 -3.53 -2.51
C SER A 40 4.31 -4.29 -3.14
N PHE A 41 4.12 -5.58 -3.41
CA PHE A 41 5.09 -6.39 -4.15
C PHE A 41 4.40 -6.99 -5.37
N VAL A 42 4.88 -6.65 -6.57
CA VAL A 42 4.21 -6.99 -7.83
C VAL A 42 5.14 -7.77 -8.75
N PHE A 43 4.58 -8.61 -9.62
CA PHE A 43 5.31 -9.36 -10.63
C PHE A 43 4.83 -8.94 -12.02
N PRO A 44 5.38 -7.87 -12.60
CA PRO A 44 4.97 -7.41 -13.92
C PRO A 44 5.37 -8.47 -14.97
N ASN A 45 4.50 -8.68 -15.96
CA ASN A 45 4.86 -9.49 -17.12
C ASN A 45 5.84 -8.70 -18.01
N LEU A 46 7.11 -9.07 -17.97
CA LEU A 46 8.18 -8.44 -18.76
C LEU A 46 8.53 -9.23 -20.03
N ASP A 47 7.85 -10.34 -20.33
CA ASP A 47 8.20 -11.20 -21.46
C ASP A 47 8.19 -10.44 -22.81
N PRO A 48 7.17 -9.62 -23.13
CA PRO A 48 7.17 -8.85 -24.38
C PRO A 48 8.33 -7.86 -24.46
N LEU A 49 8.70 -7.25 -23.33
CA LEU A 49 9.79 -6.29 -23.26
C LEU A 49 11.15 -6.98 -23.39
N ASN A 50 11.32 -8.15 -22.76
CA ASN A 50 12.53 -8.95 -22.83
C ASN A 50 12.78 -9.55 -24.23
N ILE A 51 11.75 -9.75 -25.04
CA ILE A 51 11.91 -10.10 -26.46
C ILE A 51 12.59 -8.95 -27.22
N GLU A 52 12.14 -7.71 -27.03
CA GLU A 52 12.72 -6.54 -27.71
C GLU A 52 14.11 -6.19 -27.17
N VAL A 53 14.32 -6.26 -25.85
CA VAL A 53 15.63 -6.01 -25.22
C VAL A 53 16.69 -7.00 -25.74
N ARG A 54 16.33 -8.29 -25.92
CA ARG A 54 17.22 -9.28 -26.53
C ARG A 54 17.59 -8.96 -27.98
N LYS A 55 16.63 -8.47 -28.78
CA LYS A 55 16.92 -8.04 -30.17
C LYS A 55 17.94 -6.90 -30.23
N MET A 56 17.98 -6.06 -29.20
CA MET A 56 18.96 -4.97 -29.07
C MET A 56 20.35 -5.43 -28.59
N GLY A 57 20.56 -6.74 -28.38
CA GLY A 57 21.82 -7.28 -27.85
C GLY A 57 22.03 -7.02 -26.36
N LEU A 58 20.99 -6.57 -25.64
CA LEU A 58 21.04 -6.31 -24.21
C LEU A 58 20.59 -7.54 -23.40
N LYS A 59 21.06 -7.61 -22.15
CA LYS A 59 20.60 -8.61 -21.19
C LYS A 59 19.14 -8.35 -20.80
N GLU A 60 18.36 -9.42 -20.66
CA GLU A 60 16.97 -9.37 -20.21
C GLU A 60 16.80 -8.62 -18.87
N LEU A 61 15.69 -7.91 -18.74
CA LEU A 61 15.22 -7.34 -17.48
C LEU A 61 14.81 -8.45 -16.53
N SER A 62 15.10 -8.24 -15.25
CA SER A 62 14.78 -9.23 -14.21
C SER A 62 13.27 -9.43 -14.09
N SER A 63 12.83 -10.69 -14.20
CA SER A 63 11.47 -11.12 -13.89
C SER A 63 11.23 -11.32 -12.39
N SER A 64 12.23 -11.04 -11.54
CA SER A 64 12.04 -10.95 -10.10
C SER A 64 11.02 -9.87 -9.76
N GLY A 65 10.10 -10.16 -8.84
CA GLY A 65 9.10 -9.20 -8.39
C GLY A 65 9.70 -7.86 -7.96
N MET A 66 8.92 -6.80 -8.15
CA MET A 66 9.29 -5.43 -7.85
C MET A 66 8.57 -4.97 -6.58
N PHE A 67 9.33 -4.38 -5.67
CA PHE A 67 8.77 -3.69 -4.51
C PHE A 67 8.34 -2.28 -4.91
N LEU A 68 7.09 -1.95 -4.59
CA LEU A 68 6.46 -0.66 -4.84
C LEU A 68 6.07 -0.02 -3.51
N TRP A 69 6.19 1.29 -3.47
CA TRP A 69 5.79 2.09 -2.33
C TRP A 69 4.66 3.01 -2.76
N GLY A 70 3.70 3.17 -1.88
CA GLY A 70 2.54 3.97 -2.18
C GLY A 70 1.87 4.51 -0.95
N GLY A 71 0.83 5.27 -1.22
CA GLY A 71 -0.03 5.85 -0.21
C GLY A 71 -1.43 5.93 -0.77
N GLY A 72 -2.39 5.86 0.13
CA GLY A 72 -3.78 6.09 -0.18
C GLY A 72 -4.39 6.96 0.88
N GLY A 73 -5.42 7.70 0.50
CA GLY A 73 -6.17 8.49 1.45
C GLY A 73 -7.49 8.92 0.86
N TYR A 74 -8.42 9.21 1.75
CA TYR A 74 -9.72 9.73 1.38
C TYR A 74 -10.18 10.76 2.39
N ALA A 75 -10.91 11.76 1.91
CA ALA A 75 -11.72 12.61 2.72
C ALA A 75 -13.18 12.12 2.67
N TYR A 76 -13.93 12.37 3.73
CA TYR A 76 -15.35 12.06 3.77
C TYR A 76 -16.15 13.24 4.28
N ILE A 77 -17.36 13.35 3.75
CA ILE A 77 -18.38 14.30 4.19
C ILE A 77 -19.64 13.50 4.54
N MET A 78 -19.94 13.33 5.83
CA MET A 78 -21.16 12.66 6.33
C MET A 78 -22.42 13.55 6.14
N LEU A 79 -22.40 14.45 5.16
CA LEU A 79 -23.59 15.11 4.62
C LEU A 79 -24.32 14.17 3.64
N ILE A 80 -23.55 13.32 2.95
CA ILE A 80 -24.06 12.19 2.16
C ILE A 80 -23.52 10.95 2.85
N ASP A 81 -24.42 10.11 3.36
CA ASP A 81 -24.04 8.91 4.08
C ASP A 81 -23.11 8.03 3.25
N ASN A 82 -22.00 7.63 3.86
CA ASN A 82 -20.98 6.76 3.28
C ASN A 82 -20.21 7.32 2.06
N LEU A 83 -20.32 8.62 1.74
CA LEU A 83 -19.53 9.21 0.67
C LEU A 83 -18.07 9.44 1.11
N ARG A 84 -17.15 8.79 0.41
CA ARG A 84 -15.70 8.93 0.59
C ARG A 84 -15.07 9.23 -0.76
N LEU A 85 -14.28 10.31 -0.82
CA LEU A 85 -13.58 10.74 -2.03
C LEU A 85 -12.08 10.77 -1.74
N GLY A 86 -11.31 10.07 -2.55
CA GLY A 86 -9.90 9.86 -2.28
C GLY A 86 -9.15 9.32 -3.48
N GLY A 87 -7.86 9.10 -3.24
CA GLY A 87 -6.94 8.56 -4.22
C GLY A 87 -6.06 7.49 -3.61
N ILE A 88 -5.62 6.56 -4.44
CA ILE A 88 -4.59 5.58 -4.11
C ILE A 88 -3.55 5.61 -5.21
N GLY A 89 -2.28 5.60 -4.82
CA GLY A 89 -1.16 5.60 -5.75
C GLY A 89 -0.06 4.68 -5.24
N ILE A 90 0.50 3.90 -6.15
CA ILE A 90 1.68 3.07 -5.91
C ILE A 90 2.70 3.36 -7.01
N GLY A 91 3.97 3.42 -6.64
CA GLY A 91 5.05 3.76 -7.56
C GLY A 91 6.37 3.13 -7.14
N GLY A 92 7.26 3.00 -8.10
CA GLY A 92 8.58 2.42 -7.89
C GLY A 92 9.30 2.26 -9.22
N SER A 93 10.61 2.07 -9.14
CA SER A 93 11.46 1.94 -10.32
C SER A 93 12.55 0.93 -10.05
N THR A 94 12.86 0.14 -11.07
CA THR A 94 14.06 -0.71 -11.13
C THR A 94 14.83 -0.36 -12.40
N ASN A 95 16.15 -0.53 -12.38
CA ASN A 95 17.02 -0.19 -13.49
C ASN A 95 18.04 -1.31 -13.75
N SER A 96 18.33 -1.57 -15.02
CA SER A 96 19.36 -2.48 -15.49
C SER A 96 20.13 -1.81 -16.63
N LYS A 97 21.46 -1.98 -16.66
CA LYS A 97 22.34 -1.44 -17.70
C LYS A 97 23.16 -2.58 -18.31
N GLY A 98 23.39 -2.51 -19.61
CA GLY A 98 24.21 -3.45 -20.38
C GLY A 98 24.99 -2.74 -21.48
N LEU A 99 26.08 -3.37 -21.93
CA LEU A 99 26.87 -2.93 -23.08
C LEU A 99 26.45 -3.74 -24.31
N VAL A 100 26.27 -3.07 -25.44
CA VAL A 100 26.05 -3.69 -26.75
C VAL A 100 27.35 -3.56 -27.53
N ASN A 101 27.91 -4.70 -27.96
CA ASN A 101 29.09 -4.75 -28.82
C ASN A 101 28.69 -4.88 -30.28
#